data_AF-A0A9D6PFH1-F1
#
_entry.id   AF-A0A9D6PFH1-F1
#
_cell.length_a   1.000
_cell.length_b   1.000
_cell.length_c   1.000
_cell.angle_alpha   90.00
_cell.angle_beta   90.00
_cell.angle_gamma   90.00
#
_symmetry.space_group_name_H-M   'P 1'
#
loop_
_entity.id
_entity.type
_entity.pdbx_description
1 polymer ?
#
loop_
_entity_poly.entity_id
_entity_poly.type
_entity_poly.pdbx_seq_one_letter_code
_entity_poly.pdbx_strand_id
1 'polypeptide(L)'
;MFHYACRICYSEYREEIEKLLSQRLKFREVARKYQETFNVDLHLLEQSIATHYKKHRPKEPTEEEKELLERIRKDEVSIDEIQRFVAVKAVENMLLNPNRIKFNDYIRTQNLLMRKEKMKQKRSWDYSDYEALFSKLR
;
A
#
# COMPACT_ATOMS: atom_id res chain seq x y z
N MET A 1 -1.56 18.50 13.36
CA MET A 1 -0.10 18.44 13.59
C MET A 1 0.57 18.30 12.24
N PHE A 2 1.17 19.38 11.74
CA PHE A 2 1.73 19.46 10.39
C PHE A 2 2.91 18.49 10.23
N HIS A 3 2.84 17.63 9.22
CA HIS A 3 3.96 16.78 8.80
C HIS A 3 5.17 17.69 8.53
N TYR A 4 6.29 17.43 9.19
CA TYR A 4 7.58 18.01 8.79
C TYR A 4 7.78 17.73 7.30
N ALA A 5 7.64 18.78 6.50
CA ALA A 5 7.76 18.73 5.05
C ALA A 5 9.14 18.15 4.69
N CYS A 6 9.18 16.93 4.14
CA CYS A 6 10.45 16.30 3.77
C CYS A 6 11.14 17.16 2.71
N ARG A 7 12.33 17.68 3.02
CA ARG A 7 13.05 18.64 2.16
C ARG A 7 13.28 18.11 0.73
N ILE A 8 13.41 16.79 0.57
CA ILE A 8 13.55 16.15 -0.73
C ILE A 8 12.22 16.15 -1.50
N CYS A 9 11.10 15.85 -0.84
CA CYS A 9 9.78 15.83 -1.48
C CYS A 9 9.36 17.18 -2.09
N TYR A 10 9.78 18.28 -1.47
CA TYR A 10 9.47 19.65 -1.94
C TYR A 10 10.58 20.24 -2.83
N SER A 11 11.67 19.52 -3.04
CA SER A 11 12.75 20.00 -3.91
C SER A 11 12.45 19.73 -5.37
N GLU A 12 12.93 20.62 -6.25
CA GLU A 12 12.92 20.41 -7.70
C GLU A 12 13.79 19.22 -8.12
N TYR A 13 14.73 18.81 -7.27
CA TYR A 13 15.65 17.69 -7.49
C TYR A 13 15.09 16.32 -7.06
N ARG A 14 13.81 16.25 -6.65
CA ARG A 14 13.21 15.00 -6.13
C ARG A 14 13.42 13.82 -7.09
N GLU A 15 13.05 13.99 -8.35
CA GLU A 15 13.10 12.92 -9.37
C GLU A 15 14.53 12.49 -9.66
N GLU A 16 15.47 13.43 -9.72
CA GLU A 16 16.87 13.16 -9.97
C GLU A 16 17.52 12.41 -8.78
N ILE A 17 17.23 12.85 -7.56
CA ILE A 17 17.65 12.17 -6.32
C ILE A 17 17.06 10.75 -6.28
N GLU A 18 15.78 10.56 -6.60
CA GLU A 18 15.14 9.24 -6.65
C GLU A 18 15.78 8.32 -7.69
N LYS A 19 16.17 8.85 -8.86
CA LYS A 19 16.88 8.13 -9.91
C LYS A 19 18.29 7.70 -9.46
N LEU A 20 19.01 8.55 -8.75
CA LEU A 20 20.32 8.19 -8.21
C LEU A 20 20.20 7.12 -7.11
N LEU A 21 19.15 7.20 -6.29
CA LEU A 21 18.88 6.21 -5.24
C LEU A 21 18.44 4.85 -5.83
N SER A 22 17.73 4.83 -6.96
CA SER A 22 17.36 3.57 -7.64
C SER A 22 18.58 2.84 -8.22
N GLN A 23 19.63 3.59 -8.59
CA GLN A 23 20.93 3.04 -9.00
C GLN A 23 21.78 2.48 -7.83
N ARG A 24 21.21 2.42 -6.61
CA ARG A 24 21.88 1.91 -5.39
C ARG A 24 23.14 2.69 -4.98
N LEU A 25 23.23 3.97 -5.36
CA LEU A 25 24.28 4.87 -4.87
C LEU A 25 24.19 5.05 -3.35
N LYS A 26 25.32 5.30 -2.69
CA LYS A 26 25.33 5.55 -1.25
C LYS A 26 24.70 6.91 -0.95
N PHE A 27 23.92 7.01 0.14
CA PHE A 27 23.23 8.26 0.50
C PHE A 27 24.18 9.45 0.62
N ARG A 28 25.38 9.22 1.18
CA ARG A 28 26.42 10.25 1.28
C ARG A 28 26.93 10.76 -0.07
N GLU A 29 26.99 9.89 -1.09
CA GLU A 29 27.41 10.28 -2.44
C GLU A 29 26.35 11.14 -3.12
N VAL A 30 25.07 10.77 -2.94
CA VAL A 30 23.94 11.60 -3.39
C VAL A 30 23.94 12.93 -2.64
N ALA A 31 24.11 12.93 -1.32
CA ALA A 31 24.17 14.15 -0.52
C ALA A 31 25.28 15.10 -0.96
N ARG A 32 26.48 14.58 -1.29
CA ARG A 32 27.58 15.40 -1.81
C ARG A 32 27.22 16.13 -3.10
N LYS A 33 26.50 15.48 -4.02
CA LYS A 33 26.10 16.08 -5.30
C LYS A 33 25.16 17.28 -5.13
N TYR A 34 24.37 17.31 -4.06
CA TYR A 34 23.38 18.36 -3.82
C TYR A 34 23.69 19.22 -2.59
N GLN A 35 24.87 19.08 -1.99
CA GLN A 35 25.22 19.77 -0.75
C GLN A 35 25.15 21.29 -0.92
N GLU A 36 25.77 21.80 -1.99
CA GLU A 36 25.77 23.22 -2.33
C GLU A 36 24.37 23.69 -2.72
N THR A 37 23.64 22.87 -3.47
CA THR A 37 22.28 23.16 -3.94
C THR A 37 21.28 23.37 -2.80
N PHE A 38 21.29 22.50 -1.80
CA PHE A 38 20.42 22.65 -0.63
C PHE A 38 20.99 23.62 0.41
N ASN A 39 22.28 23.96 0.31
CA ASN A 39 23.04 24.77 1.26
C ASN A 39 22.87 24.27 2.71
N VAL A 40 23.15 22.98 2.93
CA VAL A 40 23.01 22.30 4.23
C VAL A 40 24.28 21.53 4.53
N ASP A 41 24.54 21.32 5.82
CA ASP A 41 25.51 20.33 6.26
C ASP A 41 25.29 18.96 5.58
N LEU A 42 26.40 18.35 5.16
CA LEU A 42 26.41 17.10 4.42
C LEU A 42 25.72 15.96 5.19
N HIS A 43 25.96 15.89 6.50
CA HIS A 43 25.39 14.83 7.33
C HIS A 43 23.88 14.98 7.50
N LEU A 44 23.40 16.22 7.68
CA LEU A 44 21.97 16.51 7.74
C LEU A 44 21.25 16.21 6.41
N LEU A 45 21.91 16.50 5.28
CA LEU A 45 21.37 16.16 3.96
C LEU A 45 21.35 14.64 3.73
N GLU A 46 22.41 13.93 4.12
CA GLU A 46 22.47 12.47 4.11
C GLU A 46 21.32 11.84 4.91
N GLN A 47 21.07 12.33 6.13
CA GLN A 47 19.95 11.86 6.96
C GLN A 47 18.59 12.15 6.34
N SER A 48 18.45 13.32 5.70
CA SER A 48 17.22 13.72 5.01
C SER A 48 16.93 12.80 3.82
N ILE A 49 17.95 12.51 3.01
CA ILE A 49 17.88 11.57 1.88
C ILE A 49 17.56 10.14 2.37
N ALA A 50 18.22 9.67 3.43
CA ALA A 50 17.95 8.35 3.99
C ALA A 50 16.52 8.22 4.52
N THR A 51 16.00 9.29 5.15
CA THR A 51 14.62 9.35 5.64
C THR A 51 13.63 9.37 4.47
N HIS A 52 13.91 10.16 3.42
CA HIS A 52 13.14 10.17 2.18
C HIS A 52 13.05 8.78 1.57
N TYR A 53 14.20 8.13 1.36
CA TYR A 53 14.28 6.80 0.78
C TYR A 53 13.47 5.76 1.56
N LYS A 54 13.50 5.82 2.90
CA LYS A 54 12.82 4.85 3.77
C LYS A 54 11.31 5.08 3.91
N LYS A 55 10.85 6.34 3.90
CA LYS A 55 9.47 6.69 4.24
C LYS A 55 8.62 7.16 3.05
N HIS A 56 9.26 7.73 2.03
CA HIS A 56 8.57 8.46 0.96
C HIS A 56 8.79 7.86 -0.42
N ARG A 57 9.82 7.02 -0.62
CA ARG A 57 9.98 6.31 -1.88
C ARG A 57 8.78 5.37 -2.07
N PRO A 58 8.01 5.51 -3.15
CA PRO A 58 7.00 4.53 -3.49
C PRO A 58 7.71 3.18 -3.66
N LYS A 59 7.24 2.16 -2.94
CA LYS A 59 7.66 0.79 -3.25
C LYS A 59 7.22 0.52 -4.69
N GLU A 60 8.13 0.04 -5.51
CA GLU A 60 7.75 -0.46 -6.83
C GLU A 60 6.70 -1.55 -6.65
N PRO A 61 5.56 -1.46 -7.34
CA PRO A 61 4.55 -2.49 -7.25
C PRO A 61 5.13 -3.81 -7.74
N THR A 62 4.78 -4.91 -7.08
CA THR A 62 5.11 -6.25 -7.55
C THR A 62 4.45 -6.52 -8.90
N GLU A 63 4.91 -7.54 -9.64
CA GLU A 63 4.26 -7.94 -10.90
C GLU A 63 2.76 -8.24 -10.72
N GLU A 64 2.39 -8.88 -9.61
CA GLU A 64 0.99 -9.11 -9.25
C GLU A 64 0.19 -7.81 -9.04
N GLU A 65 0.80 -6.81 -8.38
CA GLU A 65 0.18 -5.50 -8.16
C GLU A 65 0.04 -4.71 -9.47
N LYS A 66 1.03 -4.81 -10.37
CA LYS A 66 0.98 -4.21 -11.71
C LYS A 66 -0.13 -4.84 -12.55
N GLU A 67 -0.23 -6.16 -12.56
CA GLU A 67 -1.27 -6.88 -13.29
C GLU A 67 -2.67 -6.49 -12.79
N LEU A 68 -2.87 -6.43 -11.47
CA LEU A 68 -4.13 -5.96 -10.89
C LEU A 68 -4.45 -4.53 -11.31
N LEU A 69 -3.48 -3.61 -11.28
CA LEU A 69 -3.67 -2.23 -11.71
C LEU A 69 -4.05 -2.11 -13.19
N GLU A 70 -3.43 -2.89 -14.06
CA GLU A 70 -3.78 -2.93 -15.49
C GLU A 70 -5.21 -3.46 -15.71
N ARG A 71 -5.60 -4.51 -14.99
CA ARG A 71 -6.98 -5.02 -15.08
C ARG A 71 -8.01 -4.05 -14.51
N ILE A 72 -7.67 -3.30 -13.45
CA ILE A 72 -8.52 -2.22 -12.91
C ILE A 72 -8.70 -1.11 -13.96
N ARG A 73 -7.61 -0.71 -14.65
CA ARG A 73 -7.68 0.30 -15.72
C ARG A 73 -8.61 -0.10 -16.87
N LYS A 74 -8.70 -1.40 -17.14
CA LYS A 74 -9.57 -1.98 -18.16
C LYS A 74 -10.99 -2.27 -17.68
N ASP A 75 -11.32 -1.96 -16.42
CA ASP A 75 -12.60 -2.26 -15.77
C ASP A 75 -12.93 -3.77 -15.75
N GLU A 76 -11.90 -4.63 -15.75
CA GLU A 76 -12.01 -6.10 -15.82
C GLU A 76 -12.03 -6.76 -14.43
N VAL A 77 -12.14 -5.96 -13.36
CA VAL A 77 -12.02 -6.43 -11.98
C VAL A 77 -13.13 -5.83 -11.12
N SER A 78 -13.82 -6.71 -10.41
CA SER A 78 -14.84 -6.28 -9.45
C SER A 78 -14.23 -5.66 -8.19
N ILE A 79 -14.99 -4.79 -7.52
CA ILE A 79 -14.60 -4.22 -6.22
C ILE A 79 -14.29 -5.33 -5.20
N ASP A 80 -15.03 -6.44 -5.24
CA ASP A 80 -14.83 -7.59 -4.35
C ASP A 80 -13.47 -8.28 -4.55
N GLU A 81 -13.01 -8.41 -5.80
CA GLU A 81 -11.70 -8.98 -6.11
C GLU A 81 -10.57 -8.08 -5.64
N ILE A 82 -10.70 -6.76 -5.82
CA ILE A 82 -9.74 -5.76 -5.30
C ILE A 82 -9.65 -5.87 -3.78
N GLN A 83 -10.80 -5.96 -3.09
CA GLN A 83 -10.83 -6.08 -1.63
C GLN A 83 -10.16 -7.37 -1.13
N ARG A 84 -10.36 -8.50 -1.81
CA ARG A 84 -9.70 -9.77 -1.45
C ARG A 84 -8.19 -9.70 -1.63
N PHE A 85 -7.72 -9.15 -2.74
CA PHE A 85 -6.29 -9.01 -3.00
C PHE A 85 -5.62 -8.15 -1.92
N VAL A 86 -6.20 -6.99 -1.61
CA VAL A 86 -5.69 -6.09 -0.56
C VAL A 86 -5.71 -6.77 0.81
N ALA A 87 -6.76 -7.53 1.14
CA ALA A 87 -6.83 -8.25 2.41
C ALA A 87 -5.72 -9.30 2.55
N VAL A 88 -5.41 -10.05 1.47
CA VAL A 88 -4.31 -11.03 1.46
C VAL A 88 -2.97 -10.33 1.68
N LYS A 89 -2.67 -9.27 0.93
CA LYS A 89 -1.42 -8.50 1.10
C LYS A 89 -1.29 -7.87 2.47
N ALA A 90 -2.39 -7.39 3.06
CA ALA A 90 -2.40 -6.88 4.42
C ALA A 90 -2.03 -7.97 5.43
N VAL A 91 -2.62 -9.17 5.32
CA VAL A 91 -2.31 -10.32 6.18
C VAL A 91 -0.86 -10.78 6.00
N GLU A 92 -0.37 -10.91 4.76
CA GLU A 92 1.02 -11.25 4.48
C GLU A 92 1.98 -10.25 5.12
N ASN A 93 1.71 -8.95 4.98
CA ASN A 93 2.54 -7.90 5.58
C ASN A 93 2.52 -7.95 7.12
N MET A 94 1.37 -8.26 7.72
CA MET A 94 1.27 -8.48 9.17
C MET A 94 2.13 -9.68 9.62
N LEU A 95 2.07 -10.81 8.91
CA LEU A 95 2.86 -12.00 9.23
C LEU A 95 4.37 -11.78 9.07
N LEU A 96 4.78 -11.06 8.03
CA LEU A 96 6.19 -10.77 7.75
C LEU A 96 6.77 -9.67 8.66
N ASN A 97 5.93 -8.79 9.20
CA ASN A 97 6.36 -7.67 10.04
C ASN A 97 5.55 -7.61 11.36
N PRO A 98 5.64 -8.64 12.23
CA PRO A 98 4.80 -8.74 13.42
C PRO A 98 4.97 -7.55 14.38
N ASN A 99 6.18 -7.01 14.47
CA ASN A 99 6.51 -5.86 15.32
C ASN A 99 5.92 -4.52 14.82
N ARG A 100 5.36 -4.47 13.60
CA ARG A 100 4.71 -3.28 13.03
C ARG A 100 3.18 -3.31 13.17
N ILE A 101 2.61 -4.42 13.64
CA ILE A 101 1.17 -4.58 13.82
C ILE A 101 0.71 -3.63 14.92
N LYS A 102 -0.10 -2.63 14.56
CA LYS A 102 -0.77 -1.77 15.54
C LYS A 102 -2.07 -2.43 15.99
N PHE A 103 -2.57 -2.04 17.16
CA PHE A 103 -3.86 -2.53 17.68
C PHE A 103 -5.01 -2.36 16.67
N ASN A 104 -5.01 -1.28 15.88
CA ASN A 104 -6.00 -1.06 14.82
C ASN A 104 -5.92 -2.09 13.68
N ASP A 105 -4.74 -2.64 13.39
CA ASP A 105 -4.57 -3.69 12.39
C ASP A 105 -5.16 -5.01 12.90
N TYR A 106 -5.04 -5.31 14.20
CA TYR A 106 -5.74 -6.43 14.85
C TYR A 106 -7.26 -6.29 14.74
N ILE A 107 -7.83 -5.13 15.06
CA ILE A 107 -9.29 -4.88 14.96
C ILE A 107 -9.78 -5.00 13.51
N ARG A 108 -9.03 -4.50 12.52
CA ARG A 108 -9.38 -4.64 11.11
C ARG A 108 -9.40 -6.11 10.67
N THR A 109 -8.41 -6.89 11.08
CA THR A 109 -8.34 -8.33 10.77
C THR A 109 -9.46 -9.12 11.45
N GLN A 110 -9.79 -8.82 12.71
CA GLN A 110 -10.94 -9.42 13.41
C GLN A 110 -12.25 -9.13 12.68
N ASN A 111 -12.46 -7.88 12.24
CA ASN A 111 -13.65 -7.52 11.46
C ASN A 111 -13.73 -8.24 10.10
N LEU A 112 -12.59 -8.44 9.43
CA LEU A 112 -12.53 -9.21 8.19
C LEU A 112 -12.86 -10.69 8.41
N LEU A 113 -12.36 -11.30 9.49
CA LEU A 113 -12.67 -12.69 9.86
C LEU A 113 -14.16 -12.86 10.19
N MET A 114 -14.75 -11.96 10.96
CA MET A 114 -16.19 -11.97 11.26
C MET A 114 -17.04 -11.79 9.99
N ARG A 115 -16.61 -10.95 9.03
CA ARG A 115 -17.30 -10.80 7.74
C ARG A 115 -17.20 -12.07 6.90
N LYS A 116 -16.06 -12.77 6.91
CA LYS A 116 -15.87 -14.06 6.23
C LYS A 116 -16.80 -15.14 6.80
N GLU A 117 -16.96 -15.20 8.12
CA GLU A 117 -17.89 -16.13 8.76
C GLU A 117 -19.35 -15.81 8.44
N LYS A 118 -19.74 -14.53 8.46
CA LYS A 118 -21.07 -14.09 8.04
C LYS A 118 -21.37 -14.41 6.57
N MET A 119 -20.37 -14.29 5.69
CA MET A 119 -20.52 -14.67 4.28
C MET A 119 -20.61 -16.19 4.08
N LYS A 120 -19.94 -17.00 4.91
CA LYS A 120 -20.13 -18.46 4.91
C LYS A 120 -21.53 -18.86 5.38
N GLN A 121 -22.07 -18.18 6.40
CA GLN A 121 -23.45 -18.39 6.86
C GLN A 121 -24.50 -17.96 5.82
N LYS A 122 -24.23 -16.93 5.01
CA LYS A 122 -25.12 -16.53 3.91
C LYS A 122 -25.14 -17.48 2.71
N ARG A 123 -24.28 -18.50 2.65
CA ARG A 123 -24.26 -19.49 1.55
C ARG A 123 -25.10 -20.74 1.81
N SER A 124 -25.86 -20.79 2.92
CA SER A 124 -26.83 -21.84 3.19
C SER A 124 -28.27 -21.43 2.84
N TRP A 125 -28.46 -20.62 1.78
CA TRP A 125 -29.80 -20.41 1.23
C TRP A 125 -30.13 -21.58 0.31
N ASP A 126 -31.06 -22.39 0.78
CA ASP A 126 -31.54 -23.59 0.14
C ASP A 126 -32.30 -23.22 -1.15
N TYR A 127 -32.16 -24.03 -2.20
CA TYR A 127 -32.71 -23.76 -3.54
C TYR A 127 -34.25 -23.69 -3.54
N SER A 128 -34.89 -24.12 -2.44
CA SER A 128 -36.33 -24.11 -2.19
C SER A 128 -36.93 -22.71 -1.95
N ASP A 129 -36.13 -21.73 -1.54
CA ASP A 129 -36.62 -20.35 -1.30
C ASP A 129 -36.80 -19.55 -2.61
N TYR A 130 -36.17 -20.00 -3.71
CA TYR A 130 -36.30 -19.36 -5.03
C TYR A 130 -37.68 -19.58 -5.66
N GLU A 131 -38.24 -20.80 -5.56
CA GLU A 131 -39.57 -21.12 -6.11
C GLU A 131 -40.71 -20.42 -5.34
N ALA A 132 -40.55 -20.22 -4.03
CA ALA A 132 -41.52 -19.50 -3.20
C ALA A 132 -41.62 -18.00 -3.51
N LEU A 133 -40.55 -17.42 -4.07
CA LEU A 133 -40.48 -15.99 -4.40
C LEU A 133 -41.17 -15.66 -5.73
N PHE A 134 -41.16 -16.59 -6.70
CA PHE A 134 -41.80 -16.40 -8.01
C PHE A 134 -43.22 -16.97 -8.11
N SER A 135 -43.66 -17.81 -7.17
CA SER A 135 -45.06 -18.28 -7.12
C SER A 135 -46.05 -17.19 -6.69
N LYS A 136 -45.57 -16.10 -6.07
CA LYS A 136 -46.37 -14.94 -5.65
C LYS A 136 -46.47 -13.82 -6.70
N LEU A 137 -45.95 -14.04 -7.91
CA LEU A 137 -46.00 -13.09 -9.03
C LEU A 137 -46.94 -13.54 -10.17
N ARG A 138 -47.92 -14.41 -9.88
CA ARG A 138 -49.07 -14.68 -10.75
C ARG A 138 -50.35 -14.13 -10.13
#